data_AF-A0A0D2N6S6-F1
#
_entry.id   AF-A0A0D2N6S6-F1
#
_cell.length_a   1.000
_cell.length_b   1.000
_cell.length_c   1.000
_cell.angle_alpha   90.00
_cell.angle_beta   90.00
_cell.angle_gamma   90.00
#
_symmetry.space_group_name_H-M   'P 1'
#
loop_
_entity.id
_entity.type
_entity.pdbx_description
1 polymer ?
#
loop_
_entity_poly.entity_id
_entity_poly.type
_entity_poly.pdbx_seq_one_letter_code
_entity_poly.pdbx_strand_id
1 'polypeptide(L)'
;MGDNKQPIYVGNFEYDASERDVLRLLEKYGPVDRIDMKTGFAFCYMRNKRDADEAIQDLDRREWGYRRPRPLKVQWAKKVEEAKEHQTPSKTLFVVNFDVMRTTIRDVEDHFYKYGRLRRVDIKRNYAFVEFET
;
A
#
# COMPACT_ATOMS: atom_id res chain seq x y z
N MET A 1 -16.12 14.81 -20.25
CA MET A 1 -15.32 13.58 -20.40
C MET A 1 -14.29 13.58 -19.28
N GLY A 2 -14.28 12.60 -18.38
CA GLY A 2 -13.22 12.49 -17.38
C GLY A 2 -12.01 11.86 -18.04
N ASP A 3 -10.89 12.57 -18.11
CA ASP A 3 -9.64 12.05 -18.64
C ASP A 3 -9.27 10.76 -17.90
N ASN A 4 -9.29 9.64 -18.63
CA ASN A 4 -8.83 8.34 -18.16
C ASN A 4 -7.29 8.35 -18.07
N LYS A 5 -6.73 9.19 -17.21
CA LYS A 5 -5.30 9.25 -16.94
C LYS A 5 -4.95 8.05 -16.06
N GLN A 6 -4.06 7.19 -16.56
CA GLN A 6 -3.55 6.06 -15.80
C GLN A 6 -2.78 6.57 -14.58
N PRO A 7 -3.19 6.26 -13.34
CA PRO A 7 -2.47 6.72 -12.17
C PRO A 7 -1.21 5.89 -11.92
N ILE A 8 -0.28 6.47 -11.17
CA ILE A 8 0.81 5.74 -10.52
C ILE A 8 0.33 5.30 -9.13
N TYR A 9 0.65 4.07 -8.76
CA TYR A 9 0.55 3.59 -7.39
C TYR A 9 1.83 4.00 -6.65
N VAL A 10 1.67 4.66 -5.49
CA VAL A 10 2.77 4.97 -4.57
C VAL A 10 2.41 4.33 -3.24
N GLY A 11 3.20 3.38 -2.75
CA GLY A 11 2.86 2.68 -1.51
C GLY A 11 4.05 2.21 -0.70
N ASN A 12 3.75 1.46 0.36
CA ASN A 12 4.71 1.02 1.37
C ASN A 12 5.36 2.18 2.16
N PHE A 13 4.71 3.34 2.17
CA PHE A 13 5.12 4.44 3.03
C PHE A 13 4.50 4.33 4.44
N GLU A 14 5.01 5.12 5.39
CA GLU A 14 4.52 5.15 6.78
C GLU A 14 3.02 5.48 6.86
N TYR A 15 2.31 4.87 7.80
CA TYR A 15 0.86 5.05 7.94
C TYR A 15 0.43 6.47 8.29
N ASP A 16 1.32 7.28 8.86
CA ASP A 16 1.13 8.69 9.19
C ASP A 16 1.58 9.64 8.08
N ALA A 17 2.05 9.12 6.93
CA ALA A 17 2.33 9.92 5.77
C ALA A 17 1.08 10.68 5.34
N SER A 18 1.22 11.98 5.05
CA SER A 18 0.12 12.81 4.61
C SER A 18 0.06 12.93 3.09
N GLU A 19 -1.10 13.29 2.55
CA GLU A 19 -1.25 13.65 1.14
C GLU A 19 -0.25 14.73 0.71
N ARG A 20 0.05 15.69 1.61
CA ARG A 20 1.04 16.75 1.38
C ARG A 20 2.46 16.20 1.22
N ASP A 21 2.81 15.14 1.93
CA ASP A 21 4.13 14.52 1.82
C ASP A 21 4.29 13.78 0.50
N VAL A 22 3.23 13.07 0.06
CA VAL A 22 3.17 12.41 -1.26
C VAL A 22 3.19 13.46 -2.38
N LEU A 23 2.46 14.56 -2.23
CA LEU A 23 2.48 15.66 -3.19
C LEU A 23 3.89 16.24 -3.36
N ARG A 24 4.55 16.63 -2.26
CA ARG A 24 5.93 17.14 -2.28
C ARG A 24 6.94 16.16 -2.86
N LEU A 25 6.69 14.87 -2.73
CA LEU A 25 7.53 13.83 -3.31
C LEU A 25 7.42 13.84 -4.84
N LEU A 26 6.20 13.93 -5.37
CA LEU A 26 5.89 13.80 -6.79
C LEU A 26 6.04 15.10 -7.59
N GLU A 27 5.78 16.26 -6.99
CA GLU A 27 5.93 17.57 -7.65
C GLU A 27 7.36 17.86 -8.14
N LYS A 28 8.35 17.09 -7.66
CA LYS A 28 9.74 17.14 -8.14
C LYS A 28 9.90 16.65 -9.58
N TYR A 29 9.01 15.77 -10.04
CA TYR A 29 9.04 15.20 -11.39
C TYR A 29 8.10 15.93 -12.33
N GLY A 30 6.96 16.41 -11.81
CA GLY A 30 6.00 17.15 -12.60
C GLY A 30 4.70 17.47 -11.86
N PRO A 31 3.80 18.25 -12.48
CA PRO A 31 2.54 18.64 -11.84
C PRO A 31 1.62 17.44 -11.59
N VAL A 32 1.11 17.38 -10.37
CA VAL A 32 0.14 16.37 -9.92
C VAL A 32 -1.26 16.95 -10.05
N ASP A 33 -2.15 16.27 -10.80
CA ASP A 33 -3.53 16.72 -11.00
C ASP A 33 -4.45 16.25 -9.85
N ARG A 34 -4.21 15.06 -9.30
CA ARG A 34 -5.02 14.48 -8.20
C ARG A 34 -4.23 13.43 -7.42
N ILE A 35 -4.49 13.34 -6.12
CA ILE A 35 -4.01 12.25 -5.24
C ILE A 35 -5.23 11.62 -4.56
N ASP A 36 -5.40 10.32 -4.74
CA ASP A 36 -6.38 9.51 -4.00
C ASP A 36 -5.63 8.80 -2.87
N MET A 37 -5.59 9.43 -1.70
CA MET A 37 -4.84 8.96 -0.53
C MET A 37 -5.54 7.81 0.20
N LYS A 38 -4.79 6.79 0.60
CA LYS A 38 -5.22 5.66 1.45
C LYS A 38 -4.16 5.38 2.52
N THR A 39 -4.51 4.55 3.50
CA THR A 39 -3.59 4.20 4.59
C THR A 39 -2.42 3.36 4.07
N GLY A 40 -1.24 3.97 4.01
CA GLY A 40 0.02 3.34 3.58
C GLY A 40 0.21 3.23 2.06
N PHE A 41 -0.67 3.82 1.25
CA PHE A 41 -0.50 3.96 -0.20
C PHE A 41 -1.41 5.04 -0.80
N ALA A 42 -1.13 5.51 -2.00
CA ALA A 42 -1.91 6.49 -2.74
C ALA A 42 -1.93 6.15 -4.24
N PHE A 43 -3.00 6.56 -4.92
CA PHE A 43 -3.02 6.63 -6.38
C PHE A 43 -2.83 8.08 -6.80
N CYS A 44 -1.80 8.35 -7.59
CA CYS A 44 -1.43 9.71 -7.97
C CYS A 44 -1.57 9.88 -9.48
N TYR A 45 -2.24 10.95 -9.88
CA TYR A 45 -2.52 11.28 -11.27
C TYR A 45 -1.55 12.39 -11.68
N MET A 46 -0.47 12.01 -12.36
CA MET A 46 0.46 12.97 -12.95
C MET A 46 -0.15 13.60 -14.20
N ARG A 47 0.11 14.89 -14.42
CA ARG A 47 -0.37 15.58 -15.61
C ARG A 47 0.19 14.98 -16.89
N ASN A 48 1.48 14.65 -16.87
CA ASN A 48 2.23 14.12 -18.00
C ASN A 48 2.67 12.68 -17.72
N LYS A 49 2.56 11.82 -18.73
CA LYS A 49 2.98 10.42 -18.63
C LYS A 49 4.50 10.28 -18.43
N ARG A 50 5.30 11.13 -19.10
CA ARG A 50 6.75 11.10 -18.99
C ARG A 50 7.23 11.35 -17.55
N ASP A 51 6.67 12.37 -16.91
CA ASP A 51 6.97 12.72 -15.51
C ASP A 51 6.60 11.56 -14.57
N ALA A 52 5.52 10.83 -14.87
CA ALA A 52 5.14 9.62 -14.14
C ALA A 52 6.14 8.47 -14.36
N ASP A 53 6.61 8.24 -15.59
CA ASP A 53 7.63 7.22 -15.87
C ASP A 53 8.95 7.55 -15.14
N GLU A 54 9.39 8.81 -15.17
CA GLU A 54 10.58 9.29 -14.43
C GLU A 54 10.40 9.12 -12.91
N ALA A 55 9.22 9.47 -12.37
CA ALA A 55 8.90 9.27 -10.96
C ALA A 55 8.92 7.79 -10.56
N ILE A 56 8.37 6.88 -11.39
CA ILE A 56 8.40 5.44 -11.14
C ILE A 56 9.85 4.94 -11.08
N GLN A 57 10.67 5.33 -12.06
CA GLN A 57 12.05 4.86 -12.16
C GLN A 57 12.92 5.30 -10.98
N ASP A 58 12.74 6.52 -10.48
CA ASP A 58 13.55 7.07 -9.38
C ASP A 58 13.01 6.72 -7.99
N LEU A 59 11.68 6.58 -7.84
CA LEU A 59 11.07 6.36 -6.53
C LEU A 59 10.86 4.89 -6.17
N ASP A 60 10.76 3.96 -7.13
CA ASP A 60 10.59 2.55 -6.78
C ASP A 60 11.78 2.05 -5.95
N ARG A 61 11.47 1.44 -4.80
CA ARG A 61 12.43 0.96 -3.79
C ARG A 61 13.26 2.03 -3.09
N ARG A 62 13.04 3.32 -3.39
CA ARG A 62 13.70 4.40 -2.67
C ARG A 62 13.25 4.42 -1.22
N GLU A 63 14.19 4.51 -0.28
CA GLU A 63 13.85 4.68 1.13
C GLU A 63 13.20 6.04 1.37
N TRP A 64 12.04 6.02 2.02
CA TRP A 64 11.25 7.21 2.30
C TRP A 64 10.46 7.05 3.60
N GLY A 65 10.28 8.16 4.32
CA GLY A 65 9.66 8.19 5.64
C GLY A 65 10.51 8.95 6.67
N TYR A 66 9.88 9.42 7.74
CA TYR A 66 10.54 10.20 8.78
C TYR A 66 10.93 9.35 9.99
N ARG A 67 10.03 8.48 10.47
CA ARG A 67 10.27 7.68 11.69
C ARG A 67 10.92 6.34 11.38
N ARG A 68 10.48 5.72 10.30
CA ARG A 68 10.87 4.40 9.82
C ARG A 68 10.90 4.43 8.30
N PRO A 69 12.05 4.86 7.72
CA PRO A 69 12.24 4.80 6.29
C PRO A 69 11.91 3.40 5.77
N ARG A 70 11.06 3.33 4.75
CA ARG A 70 10.67 2.10 4.06
C ARG A 70 10.96 2.27 2.57
N PRO A 71 11.38 1.20 1.88
CA PRO A 71 11.50 1.25 0.43
C PRO A 71 10.10 1.45 -0.15
N LEU A 72 9.88 2.55 -0.86
CA LEU A 72 8.61 2.78 -1.55
C LEU A 72 8.36 1.69 -2.58
N LYS A 73 7.09 1.45 -2.86
CA LYS A 73 6.67 0.71 -4.05
C LYS A 73 6.00 1.68 -4.99
N VAL A 74 6.63 1.96 -6.12
CA VAL A 74 6.12 2.90 -7.12
C VAL A 74 6.04 2.21 -8.47
N GLN A 75 4.84 2.18 -9.04
CA GLN A 75 4.58 1.48 -10.30
C GLN A 75 3.33 2.04 -10.96
N TRP A 76 3.17 1.80 -12.25
CA TRP A 76 1.89 2.00 -12.91
C TRP A 76 0.77 1.26 -12.16
N ALA A 77 -0.31 1.96 -11.84
CA ALA A 77 -1.46 1.31 -11.24
C ALA A 77 -2.03 0.32 -12.25
N LYS A 78 -2.31 -0.90 -11.77
CA LYS A 78 -3.09 -1.85 -12.55
C LYS A 78 -4.48 -1.23 -12.72
N LYS A 79 -5.03 -1.30 -13.93
CA LYS A 79 -6.45 -1.01 -14.13
C LYS A 79 -7.19 -1.86 -13.12
N VAL A 80 -7.99 -1.19 -12.29
CA VAL A 80 -8.96 -1.89 -11.45
C VAL A 80 -10.01 -2.40 -12.42
N GLU A 81 -9.75 -3.53 -13.08
CA GLU A 81 -10.86 -4.42 -13.37
C GLU A 81 -11.46 -4.68 -12.01
N GLU A 82 -12.72 -4.28 -11.85
CA GLU A 82 -13.54 -4.49 -10.66
C GLU A 82 -13.11 -5.81 -10.02
N ALA A 83 -12.49 -5.69 -8.84
CA ALA A 83 -11.78 -6.77 -8.19
C ALA A 83 -12.64 -8.03 -8.29
N LYS A 84 -12.17 -9.04 -9.02
CA LYS A 84 -12.87 -10.31 -9.26
C LYS A 84 -13.74 -10.68 -8.05
N GLU A 85 -15.04 -10.37 -8.13
CA GLU A 85 -16.03 -10.58 -7.04
C GLU A 85 -16.30 -12.07 -6.75
N HIS A 86 -15.46 -12.98 -7.24
CA HIS A 86 -15.68 -14.42 -7.23
C HIS A 86 -14.46 -15.24 -6.81
N GLN A 87 -13.53 -14.66 -6.03
CA GLN A 87 -12.74 -15.55 -5.17
C GLN A 87 -13.60 -15.86 -3.95
N THR A 88 -14.00 -17.12 -3.80
CA THR A 88 -14.49 -17.61 -2.51
C THR A 88 -13.50 -17.14 -1.43
N PRO A 89 -13.96 -16.41 -0.39
CA PRO A 89 -13.06 -15.86 0.60
C PRO A 89 -12.21 -16.98 1.18
N SER A 90 -10.89 -16.84 1.06
CA SER A 90 -9.95 -17.77 1.68
C SER A 90 -10.12 -17.71 3.19
N LYS A 91 -9.97 -18.85 3.86
CA LYS A 91 -9.87 -18.90 5.33
C LYS A 91 -8.60 -18.22 5.86
N THR A 92 -7.66 -17.90 4.98
CA THR A 92 -6.39 -17.25 5.29
C THR A 92 -6.32 -15.84 4.74
N LEU A 93 -6.12 -14.86 5.62
CA LEU A 93 -5.79 -13.48 5.28
C LEU A 93 -4.29 -13.31 5.10
N PHE A 94 -3.89 -12.56 4.07
CA PHE A 94 -2.53 -12.05 3.89
C PHE A 94 -2.45 -10.62 4.43
N VAL A 95 -1.77 -10.44 5.54
CA VAL A 95 -1.66 -9.17 6.27
C VAL A 95 -0.29 -8.54 5.98
N VAL A 96 -0.29 -7.29 5.53
CA VAL A 96 0.92 -6.54 5.16
C VAL A 96 0.94 -5.16 5.80
N ASN A 97 2.10 -4.49 5.68
CA ASN A 97 2.35 -3.10 6.06
C ASN A 97 2.42 -2.82 7.58
N PHE A 98 2.19 -3.82 8.44
CA PHE A 98 2.34 -3.67 9.89
C PHE A 98 3.81 -3.63 10.34
N ASP A 99 4.06 -3.16 11.57
CA ASP A 99 5.41 -3.15 12.15
C ASP A 99 5.80 -4.55 12.63
N VAL A 100 6.37 -5.36 11.73
CA VAL A 100 6.87 -6.72 12.01
C VAL A 100 7.88 -6.80 13.15
N MET A 101 8.59 -5.71 13.48
CA MET A 101 9.59 -5.71 14.54
C MET A 101 8.96 -5.50 15.93
N ARG A 102 7.77 -4.89 15.98
CA ARG A 102 7.05 -4.62 17.24
C ARG A 102 5.79 -5.44 17.41
N THR A 103 5.26 -5.98 16.33
CA THR A 103 4.02 -6.75 16.35
C THR A 103 4.36 -8.21 16.62
N THR A 104 3.92 -8.71 17.75
CA THR A 104 4.04 -10.12 18.12
C THR A 104 2.86 -10.94 17.57
N ILE A 105 2.99 -12.27 17.60
CA ILE A 105 1.90 -13.17 17.25
C ILE A 105 0.67 -12.86 18.11
N ARG A 106 0.85 -12.63 19.41
CA ARG A 106 -0.22 -12.30 20.35
C ARG A 106 -0.94 -11.00 19.99
N ASP A 107 -0.22 -9.97 19.57
CA ASP A 107 -0.84 -8.71 19.13
C ASP A 107 -1.74 -8.91 17.91
N VAL A 108 -1.31 -9.76 16.96
CA VAL A 108 -2.12 -10.14 15.80
C VAL A 108 -3.32 -10.98 16.25
N GLU A 109 -3.13 -11.96 17.13
CA GLU A 109 -4.21 -12.78 17.66
C GLU A 109 -5.27 -11.92 18.36
N ASP A 110 -4.87 -11.05 19.28
CA ASP A 110 -5.76 -10.15 20.01
C ASP A 110 -6.50 -9.20 19.05
N HIS A 111 -5.85 -8.73 17.99
CA HIS A 111 -6.47 -7.86 16.99
C HIS A 111 -7.54 -8.58 16.15
N PHE A 112 -7.29 -9.83 15.75
CA PHE A 112 -8.15 -10.58 14.84
C PHE A 112 -9.19 -11.48 15.54
N TYR A 113 -9.02 -11.78 16.83
CA TYR A 113 -9.90 -12.65 17.61
C TYR A 113 -11.38 -12.22 17.55
N LYS A 114 -11.64 -10.92 17.54
CA LYS A 114 -13.01 -10.37 17.47
C LYS A 114 -13.75 -10.67 16.16
N TYR A 115 -13.05 -11.09 15.11
CA TYR A 115 -13.64 -11.41 13.81
C TYR A 115 -13.90 -12.91 13.62
N GLY A 116 -13.46 -13.75 14.56
CA GLY A 116 -13.62 -15.20 14.49
C GLY A 116 -12.48 -15.93 15.20
N ARG A 117 -12.68 -17.24 15.39
CA ARG A 117 -11.68 -18.09 16.04
C ARG A 117 -10.48 -18.30 15.10
N LEU A 118 -9.29 -18.06 15.61
CA LEU A 118 -8.05 -18.20 14.84
C LEU A 118 -7.53 -19.63 14.93
N ARG A 119 -7.17 -20.21 13.79
CA ARG A 119 -6.48 -21.50 13.68
C ARG A 119 -4.96 -21.33 13.77
N ARG A 120 -4.42 -20.33 13.08
CA ARG A 120 -2.97 -20.11 12.99
C ARG A 120 -2.64 -18.66 12.62
N VAL A 121 -1.62 -18.11 13.27
CA VAL A 121 -0.95 -16.87 12.87
C VAL A 121 0.52 -17.17 12.58
N ASP A 122 1.02 -16.70 11.44
CA ASP A 122 2.42 -16.87 11.04
C ASP A 122 3.00 -15.53 10.55
N ILE A 123 3.87 -14.92 11.37
CA ILE A 123 4.56 -13.67 11.03
C ILE A 123 5.86 -14.01 10.31
N LYS A 124 6.01 -13.50 9.08
CA LYS A 124 7.23 -13.53 8.27
C LYS A 124 7.92 -12.17 8.29
N ARG A 125 9.06 -12.07 7.60
CA ARG A 125 9.95 -10.89 7.60
C ARG A 125 9.24 -9.57 7.27
N ASN A 126 8.17 -9.56 6.48
CA ASN A 126 7.48 -8.34 6.03
C ASN A 126 5.97 -8.49 5.86
N TYR A 127 5.39 -9.61 6.31
CA TYR A 127 3.97 -9.92 6.18
C TYR A 127 3.57 -11.00 7.18
N ALA A 128 2.27 -11.21 7.38
CA ALA A 128 1.73 -12.30 8.17
C ALA A 128 0.60 -13.02 7.44
N PHE A 129 0.41 -14.29 7.79
CA PHE A 129 -0.78 -15.05 7.45
C PHE A 129 -1.62 -15.25 8.70
N VAL A 130 -2.93 -14.99 8.59
CA VAL A 130 -3.92 -15.21 9.66
C VAL A 130 -4.98 -16.16 9.13
N GLU A 131 -5.05 -17.38 9.67
CA GLU A 131 -6.01 -18.40 9.27
C GLU A 131 -7.13 -18.52 10.32
N PHE A 132 -8.38 -18.47 9.89
CA PHE A 132 -9.56 -18.65 10.74
C PHE A 132 -10.01 -20.12 10.75
N GLU A 133 -10.61 -20.55 11.87
CA GLU A 133 -11.41 -21.77 11.92
C GLU A 133 -12.68 -21.62 11.06
N THR A 134 -13.29 -22.76 10.69
CA THR A 134 -14.47 -22.78 9.79
C THR A 134 -15.74 -22.51 10.56
#